data_AF-A0A1B6GHC4-F1
#
_entry.id   AF-A0A1B6GHC4-F1
#
_cell.length_a   1.000
_cell.length_b   1.000
_cell.length_c   1.000
_cell.angle_alpha   90.00
_cell.angle_beta   90.00
_cell.angle_gamma   90.00
#
_symmetry.space_group_name_H-M   'P 1'
#
loop_
_entity.id
_entity.type
_entity.pdbx_description
1 polymer ?
#
loop_
_entity_poly.entity_id
_entity_poly.type
_entity_poly.pdbx_seq_one_letter_code
_entity_poly.pdbx_strand_id
1 'polypeptide(L)'
;LFDSFLRYEIWALKMVDASSKGGPGLLDGNVMDLGNYGQCISVVAPGELFRGQHCVIETRGIMPADMDSMNPKRPVLPTLRLDLMFSVCVPSSCTPSDVKTHMDVALNSVNATSI
;
A
#
# COMPACT_ATOMS: atom_id res chain seq x y z
N LEU A 1 -1.03 13.70 -9.39
CA LEU A 1 -1.93 12.52 -9.26
C LEU A 1 -3.28 12.92 -8.69
N PHE A 2 -3.34 13.41 -7.45
CA PHE A 2 -4.61 13.75 -6.78
C PHE A 2 -5.46 14.78 -7.55
N ASP A 3 -4.86 15.83 -8.12
CA ASP A 3 -5.63 16.80 -8.92
C ASP A 3 -6.33 16.15 -10.13
N SER A 4 -5.65 15.22 -10.81
CA SER A 4 -6.23 14.46 -11.93
C SER A 4 -7.29 13.45 -11.48
N PHE A 5 -7.12 12.85 -10.30
CA PHE A 5 -8.15 12.00 -9.68
C PHE A 5 -9.41 12.81 -9.39
N LEU A 6 -9.28 14.01 -8.81
CA LEU A 6 -10.39 14.92 -8.52
C LEU A 6 -11.09 15.44 -9.79
N ARG A 7 -10.39 15.46 -10.93
CA ARG A 7 -10.97 15.77 -12.25
C ARG A 7 -11.53 14.55 -12.98
N TYR A 8 -11.60 13.39 -12.35
CA TYR A 8 -12.09 12.14 -12.93
C TYR A 8 -11.32 11.70 -14.19
N GLU A 9 -10.04 12.05 -14.28
CA GLU A 9 -9.20 11.56 -15.38
C GLU A 9 -8.98 10.04 -15.21
N ILE A 10 -9.37 9.26 -16.22
CA ILE A 10 -9.41 7.79 -16.16
C ILE A 10 -8.07 7.16 -15.77
N TRP A 11 -6.95 7.71 -16.22
CA TRP A 11 -5.63 7.18 -15.87
C TRP A 11 -5.38 7.29 -14.36
N ALA A 12 -5.79 8.40 -13.73
CA ALA A 12 -5.60 8.64 -12.30
C ALA A 12 -6.57 7.80 -11.47
N LEU A 13 -7.82 7.68 -11.93
CA LEU A 13 -8.80 6.77 -11.34
C LEU A 13 -8.28 5.32 -11.36
N LYS A 14 -7.70 4.86 -12.47
CA LYS A 14 -7.10 3.52 -12.56
C LYS A 14 -5.91 3.32 -11.63
N MET A 15 -5.08 4.34 -11.39
CA MET A 15 -3.96 4.21 -10.44
C MET A 15 -4.45 4.09 -9.00
N VAL A 16 -5.38 4.95 -8.59
CA VAL A 16 -5.98 4.88 -7.25
C VAL A 16 -6.77 3.58 -7.08
N ASP A 17 -7.48 3.13 -8.11
CA ASP A 17 -8.20 1.87 -8.08
C ASP A 17 -7.27 0.64 -8.06
N ALA A 18 -6.12 0.70 -8.74
CA ALA A 18 -5.15 -0.39 -8.69
C ALA A 18 -4.39 -0.47 -7.35
N SER A 19 -4.42 0.59 -6.54
CA SER A 19 -3.80 0.63 -5.22
C SER A 19 -4.65 -0.12 -4.19
N SER A 20 -4.03 -0.52 -3.10
CA SER A 20 -4.70 -1.17 -1.98
C SER A 20 -5.69 -0.22 -1.31
N LYS A 21 -6.85 -0.76 -0.91
CA LYS A 21 -7.94 0.02 -0.29
C LYS A 21 -8.27 -0.46 1.13
N GLY A 22 -7.62 -1.53 1.58
CA GLY A 22 -8.01 -2.25 2.78
C GLY A 22 -9.09 -3.27 2.43
N GLY A 23 -8.77 -4.55 2.65
CA GLY A 23 -9.73 -5.64 2.54
C GLY A 23 -10.45 -5.92 3.87
N PRO A 24 -11.54 -6.69 3.84
CA PRO A 24 -12.15 -7.22 5.05
C PRO A 24 -11.18 -8.16 5.78
N GLY A 25 -11.38 -8.35 7.08
CA GLY A 25 -10.63 -9.32 7.88
C GLY A 25 -9.26 -8.84 8.37
N LEU A 26 -8.95 -7.55 8.30
CA LEU A 26 -7.69 -7.01 8.84
C LEU A 26 -7.47 -7.40 10.32
N LEU A 27 -8.51 -7.27 11.15
CA LEU A 27 -8.49 -7.67 12.56
C LEU A 27 -8.52 -9.20 12.76
N ASP A 28 -8.82 -9.96 11.71
CA ASP A 28 -8.79 -11.42 11.69
C ASP A 28 -7.46 -11.98 11.15
N GLY A 29 -6.49 -11.10 10.87
CA GLY A 29 -5.16 -11.42 10.38
C GLY A 29 -4.96 -11.31 8.86
N ASN A 30 -5.94 -10.76 8.12
CA ASN A 30 -5.77 -10.45 6.69
C ASN A 30 -4.99 -9.14 6.52
N VAL A 31 -3.69 -9.20 6.80
CA VAL A 31 -2.78 -8.03 6.79
C VAL A 31 -2.09 -7.81 5.44
N MET A 32 -2.45 -8.56 4.40
CA MET A 32 -1.86 -8.45 3.07
C MET A 32 -2.91 -8.08 2.04
N ASP A 33 -2.85 -6.85 1.52
CA ASP A 33 -3.69 -6.37 0.41
C ASP A 33 -2.79 -5.77 -0.67
N LEU A 34 -2.55 -6.48 -1.77
CA LEU A 34 -1.63 -6.04 -2.83
C LEU A 34 -2.32 -5.31 -4.00
N GLY A 35 -3.58 -4.92 -3.84
CA GLY A 35 -4.32 -4.23 -4.90
C GLY A 35 -4.35 -5.01 -6.22
N ASN A 36 -4.33 -4.29 -7.35
CA ASN A 36 -4.37 -4.87 -8.69
C ASN A 36 -3.09 -4.54 -9.49
N TYR A 37 -2.10 -5.42 -9.41
CA TYR A 37 -0.83 -5.30 -10.13
C TYR A 37 -1.03 -5.08 -11.64
N GLY A 38 -1.84 -5.93 -12.29
CA GLY A 38 -2.06 -5.90 -13.73
C GLY A 38 -2.69 -4.59 -14.20
N GLN A 39 -3.65 -4.07 -13.45
CA GLN A 39 -4.26 -2.77 -13.74
C GLN A 39 -3.22 -1.65 -13.60
N CYS A 40 -2.41 -1.66 -12.53
CA CYS A 40 -1.42 -0.61 -12.30
C CYS A 40 -0.42 -0.50 -13.46
N ILE A 41 0.24 -1.61 -13.84
CA ILE A 41 1.25 -1.58 -14.90
C ILE A 41 0.67 -1.33 -16.30
N SER A 42 -0.66 -1.50 -16.46
CA SER A 42 -1.38 -1.17 -17.69
C SER A 42 -1.69 0.32 -17.85
N VAL A 43 -1.54 1.13 -16.78
CA VAL A 43 -1.81 2.57 -16.84
C VAL A 43 -0.73 3.25 -17.67
N VAL A 44 -1.18 4.08 -18.62
CA VAL A 44 -0.34 4.99 -19.39
C VAL A 44 -0.89 6.40 -19.21
N ALA A 45 -0.01 7.34 -18.87
CA ALA A 45 -0.37 8.74 -18.70
C ALA A 45 -0.75 9.40 -20.04
N PRO A 46 -1.52 10.50 -20.02
CA PRO A 46 -1.74 11.31 -21.21
C PRO A 46 -0.41 11.72 -21.86
N GLY A 47 -0.30 11.55 -23.18
CA GLY A 47 0.93 11.84 -23.91
C GLY A 47 2.10 10.89 -23.60
N GLU A 48 1.83 9.73 -22.99
CA GLU A 48 2.83 8.71 -22.62
C GLU A 48 3.95 9.22 -21.70
N LEU A 49 3.68 10.28 -20.93
CA LEU A 49 4.66 10.92 -20.03
C LEU A 49 5.21 9.96 -18.96
N PHE A 50 4.41 8.97 -18.54
CA PHE A 50 4.83 7.91 -17.63
C PHE A 50 3.91 6.69 -17.77
N ARG A 51 4.33 5.58 -17.16
CA ARG A 51 3.52 4.38 -16.95
C ARG A 51 3.24 4.17 -15.46
N GLY A 52 2.22 3.40 -15.13
CA GLY A 52 2.02 2.98 -13.75
C GLY A 52 3.11 2.01 -13.30
N GLN A 53 3.54 2.15 -12.05
CA GLN A 53 4.48 1.30 -11.35
C GLN A 53 3.84 0.84 -10.05
N HIS A 54 3.77 -0.49 -9.88
CA HIS A 54 3.24 -1.11 -8.67
C HIS A 54 4.35 -1.23 -7.64
N CYS A 55 4.15 -0.61 -6.48
CA CYS A 55 5.10 -0.63 -5.37
C CYS A 55 4.46 -1.28 -4.15
N VAL A 56 5.08 -2.35 -3.66
CA VAL A 56 4.70 -3.00 -2.40
C VAL A 56 5.37 -2.28 -1.25
N ILE A 57 4.61 -2.07 -0.18
CA ILE A 57 5.03 -1.41 1.05
C ILE A 57 4.77 -2.37 2.19
N GLU A 58 5.83 -2.68 2.91
CA GLU A 58 5.76 -3.35 4.20
C GLU A 58 5.81 -2.28 5.29
N THR A 59 4.91 -2.33 6.27
CA THR A 59 4.93 -1.39 7.39
C THR A 59 5.62 -1.97 8.62
N ARG A 60 5.96 -1.06 9.52
CA ARG A 60 6.33 -1.34 10.90
C ARG A 60 5.59 -0.41 11.84
N GLY A 61 4.85 -0.97 12.79
CA GLY A 61 4.13 -0.25 13.85
C GLY A 61 2.64 -0.04 13.61
N ILE A 62 2.03 -0.63 12.56
CA ILE A 62 0.56 -0.52 12.35
C ILE A 62 -0.17 -1.54 13.19
N MET A 63 0.27 -2.80 13.14
CA MET A 63 -0.31 -3.85 13.98
C MET A 63 0.37 -3.86 15.36
N PRO A 64 -0.40 -4.02 16.45
CA PRO A 64 0.17 -4.12 17.79
C PRO A 64 1.10 -5.33 17.89
N ALA A 65 2.23 -5.17 18.59
CA ALA A 65 3.15 -6.28 18.86
C ALA A 65 2.45 -7.44 19.61
N ASP A 66 1.42 -7.11 20.40
CA ASP A 66 0.62 -8.03 21.20
C ASP A 66 -0.59 -8.62 20.44
N MET A 67 -0.41 -8.97 19.15
CA MET A 67 -1.38 -9.82 18.43
C MET A 67 -1.62 -11.17 19.16
N ASP A 68 -0.68 -11.58 20.03
CA ASP A 68 -0.81 -12.70 20.97
C ASP A 68 -2.01 -12.54 21.93
N SER A 69 -2.44 -11.32 22.24
CA SER A 69 -3.57 -11.07 23.15
C SER A 69 -4.95 -11.18 22.48
N MET A 70 -5.01 -11.08 21.15
CA MET A 70 -6.28 -11.06 20.41
C MET A 70 -6.79 -12.45 20.03
N ASN A 71 -5.93 -13.49 20.02
CA ASN A 71 -6.40 -14.85 19.81
C ASN A 71 -5.44 -15.92 20.38
N PRO A 72 -5.64 -16.42 21.61
CA PRO A 72 -4.77 -17.42 22.24
C PRO A 72 -4.74 -18.79 21.54
N LYS A 73 -5.45 -18.95 20.41
CA LYS A 73 -5.54 -20.19 19.62
C LYS A 73 -4.66 -20.21 18.37
N ARG A 74 -3.95 -19.13 18.05
CA ARG A 74 -3.02 -19.08 16.90
C ARG A 74 -1.60 -18.88 17.43
N PRO A 75 -0.77 -19.93 17.55
CA PRO A 75 0.63 -19.75 17.88
C PRO A 75 1.28 -19.00 16.71
N VAL A 76 1.45 -17.69 16.87
CA VAL A 76 2.15 -16.85 15.90
C VAL A 76 3.64 -17.18 16.02
N LEU A 77 4.26 -17.55 14.91
CA LEU A 77 5.69 -17.78 14.88
C LEU A 77 6.40 -16.45 15.22
N PRO A 78 7.26 -16.36 16.24
CA PRO A 78 7.87 -15.10 16.70
C PRO A 78 8.68 -14.36 15.62
N THR A 79 9.04 -15.05 14.55
CA THR A 79 9.79 -14.54 13.40
C THR A 79 8.92 -14.04 12.25
N LEU A 80 7.60 -14.28 12.29
CA LEU A 80 6.68 -13.85 11.23
C LEU A 80 6.25 -12.41 11.49
N ARG A 81 6.70 -11.48 10.64
CA ARG A 81 6.21 -10.10 10.65
C ARG A 81 4.77 -10.08 10.15
N LEU A 82 3.82 -9.91 11.07
CA LEU A 82 2.38 -9.80 10.78
C LEU A 82 1.92 -8.34 10.75
N ASP A 83 2.75 -7.46 10.20
CA ASP A 83 2.34 -6.07 10.01
C ASP A 83 1.66 -5.89 8.65
N LEU A 84 1.05 -4.72 8.43
CA LEU A 84 0.33 -4.44 7.21
C LEU A 84 1.29 -4.42 6.01
N MET A 85 1.02 -5.28 5.02
CA MET A 85 1.64 -5.24 3.71
C MET A 85 0.61 -4.79 2.70
N PHE A 86 0.87 -3.65 2.06
CA PHE A 86 -0.02 -3.11 1.05
C PHE A 86 0.74 -2.63 -0.17
N SER A 87 0.03 -2.08 -1.16
CA SER A 87 0.64 -1.59 -2.38
C SER A 87 0.02 -0.27 -2.82
N VAL A 88 0.83 0.50 -3.54
CA VAL A 88 0.41 1.74 -4.20
C VAL A 88 0.81 1.71 -5.65
N CYS A 89 -0.05 2.28 -6.49
CA CYS A 89 0.27 2.53 -7.89
C CYS A 89 0.79 3.95 -8.04
N VAL A 90 2.05 4.10 -8.43
CA VAL A 90 2.74 5.39 -8.59
C VAL A 90 3.22 5.56 -10.04
N PRO A 91 3.56 6.78 -10.47
CA PRO A 91 4.20 6.99 -11.76
C PRO A 91 5.56 6.27 -11.83
N SER A 92 5.95 5.79 -13.01
CA SER A 92 7.25 5.16 -13.27
C SER A 92 8.46 6.09 -13.08
N SER A 93 8.20 7.39 -12.89
CA SER A 93 9.22 8.37 -12.52
C SER A 93 9.60 8.33 -11.04
N CYS A 94 8.81 7.65 -10.19
CA CYS A 94 9.07 7.54 -8.76
C CYS A 94 10.06 6.41 -8.46
N THR A 95 11.10 6.73 -7.70
CA THR A 95 12.05 5.74 -7.17
C THR A 95 11.50 5.08 -5.90
N PRO A 96 12.04 3.91 -5.49
CA PRO A 96 11.69 3.33 -4.19
C PRO A 96 11.90 4.28 -3.01
N SER A 97 12.91 5.16 -3.08
CA SER A 97 13.17 6.18 -2.05
C SER A 97 12.10 7.26 -2.00
N ASP A 98 11.57 7.69 -3.16
CA ASP A 98 10.49 8.67 -3.22
C ASP A 98 9.21 8.11 -2.59
N VAL A 99 8.89 6.85 -2.92
CA VAL A 99 7.73 6.15 -2.35
C VAL A 99 7.89 5.99 -0.84
N LYS A 100 9.06 5.51 -0.38
CA LYS A 100 9.36 5.37 1.05
C LYS A 100 9.20 6.69 1.80
N THR A 101 9.80 7.75 1.29
CA THR A 101 9.75 9.09 1.91
C THR A 101 8.30 9.57 2.02
N HIS A 102 7.50 9.37 0.97
CA HIS A 102 6.10 9.78 0.99
C HIS A 102 5.24 8.93 1.93
N MET A 103 5.49 7.61 1.97
CA MET A 103 4.78 6.71 2.88
C MET A 103 5.12 6.99 4.34
N ASP A 104 6.39 7.25 4.67
CA ASP A 104 6.80 7.60 6.03
C ASP A 104 6.09 8.87 6.52
N VAL A 105 5.90 9.88 5.67
CA VAL A 105 5.12 11.09 6.04
C VAL A 105 3.67 10.72 6.44
N ALA A 106 3.02 9.83 5.69
CA ALA A 106 1.65 9.40 6.00
C ALA A 106 1.60 8.51 7.26
N LEU A 107 2.50 7.54 7.37
CA LEU A 107 2.54 6.54 8.45
C LEU A 107 2.97 7.14 9.80
N ASN A 108 3.76 8.21 9.80
CA ASN A 108 4.15 8.91 11.02
C ASN A 108 2.94 9.45 11.80
N SER A 109 1.81 9.73 11.13
CA SER A 109 0.58 10.17 11.81
C SER A 109 0.01 9.13 12.80
N VAL A 110 0.40 7.87 12.65
CA VAL A 110 -0.01 6.73 13.49
C VAL A 110 1.18 6.03 14.14
N ASN A 111 2.34 6.71 14.26
CA ASN A 111 3.58 6.15 14.81
C ASN A 111 4.10 4.89 14.09
N ALA A 112 3.86 4.79 12.77
CA ALA A 112 4.34 3.69 11.94
C ALA A 112 5.35 4.18 10.88
N THR A 113 6.06 3.23 10.25
CA THR A 113 7.06 3.50 9.20
C THR A 113 6.94 2.49 8.06
N SER A 114 7.42 2.86 6.88
CA SER A 114 7.64 1.96 5.75
C SER A 114 9.08 1.41 5.76
N ILE A 115 9.22 0.12 5.45
CA ILE A 115 10.51 -0.58 5.38
C ILE A 115 10.86 -0.99 3.95
#